data_AF-A0A6I3EV93-F1
#
_entry.id   AF-A0A6I3EV93-F1
#
_cell.length_a   1.000
_cell.length_b   1.000
_cell.length_c   1.000
_cell.angle_alpha   90.00
_cell.angle_beta   90.00
_cell.angle_gamma   90.00
#
_symmetry.space_group_name_H-M   'P 1'
#
loop_
_entity.id
_entity.type
_entity.pdbx_description
1 polymer ?
#
loop_
_entity_poly.entity_id
_entity_poly.type
_entity_poly.pdbx_seq_one_letter_code
_entity_poly.pdbx_strand_id
1 'polypeptide(L)'
;MASFNPALTPPTGVTQHRFIHVIGSNVFIDDRAAEPDWAVHFLGMLDGEACWAVDVPAGEDPSYGAAVDLYSLHGRTSEVEWAVAGRAVQLAEWSRTHRFCGRCGQPTVHSDNDRSMRCAGCGLLAYPRLAPAMITLVTKGDPGPDQLALLARGVNFRGPMYSCLAGFVEAGESLEQSVIREVREEVGIEVSWPTYQGSQPWPFPHSLMIGFRTEWVSGEIACDPAEIVDAQWYRREELPSIPPGISIARKLIDAWLHEG
;
A
#
# COMPACT_ATOMS: atom_id res chain seq x y z
N MET A 1 6.54 -10.11 -19.38
CA MET A 1 6.35 -9.38 -18.09
C MET A 1 6.26 -10.44 -17.02
N ALA A 2 6.92 -10.22 -15.88
CA ALA A 2 6.81 -11.12 -14.73
C ALA A 2 5.34 -11.21 -14.30
N SER A 3 4.86 -12.40 -13.97
CA SER A 3 3.47 -12.65 -13.59
C SER A 3 3.43 -13.33 -12.23
N PHE A 4 2.73 -12.70 -11.28
CA PHE A 4 2.46 -13.29 -9.97
C PHE A 4 1.02 -13.80 -9.88
N ASN A 5 0.87 -15.05 -9.45
CA ASN A 5 -0.42 -15.71 -9.26
C ASN A 5 -0.60 -16.06 -7.77
N PRO A 6 -1.42 -15.29 -7.01
CA PRO A 6 -1.73 -15.62 -5.63
C PRO A 6 -2.42 -16.98 -5.50
N ALA A 7 -2.01 -17.78 -4.52
CA ALA A 7 -2.64 -19.07 -4.23
C ALA A 7 -2.51 -19.43 -2.74
N LEU A 8 -3.31 -20.41 -2.27
CA LEU A 8 -3.28 -20.87 -0.87
C LEU A 8 -2.26 -21.96 -0.62
N THR A 9 -2.05 -22.83 -1.61
CA THR A 9 -1.13 -23.96 -1.56
C THR A 9 -0.29 -24.01 -2.84
N PRO A 10 1.00 -24.42 -2.76
CA PRO A 10 1.81 -24.61 -3.95
C PRO A 10 1.29 -25.78 -4.80
N PRO A 11 1.42 -25.73 -6.13
CA PRO A 11 1.20 -26.90 -6.99
C PRO A 11 2.11 -28.06 -6.59
N THR A 12 1.66 -29.30 -6.82
CA THR A 12 2.49 -30.49 -6.63
C THR A 12 3.66 -30.51 -7.61
N GLY A 13 4.87 -30.83 -7.13
CA GLY A 13 6.05 -30.99 -7.97
C GLY A 13 6.77 -29.70 -8.36
N VAL A 14 6.45 -28.56 -7.72
CA VAL A 14 7.29 -27.36 -7.81
C VAL A 14 8.67 -27.66 -7.23
N THR A 15 9.72 -27.24 -7.95
CA THR A 15 11.11 -27.47 -7.57
C THR A 15 11.86 -26.18 -7.24
N GLN A 16 11.36 -25.03 -7.67
CA GLN A 16 11.96 -23.72 -7.42
C GLN A 16 11.19 -22.97 -6.34
N HIS A 17 11.92 -22.49 -5.35
CA HIS A 17 11.35 -21.84 -4.17
C HIS A 17 12.10 -20.55 -3.87
N ARG A 18 11.35 -19.51 -3.56
CA ARG A 18 11.83 -18.23 -3.06
C ARG A 18 11.27 -17.94 -1.69
N PHE A 19 12.13 -17.55 -0.76
CA PHE A 19 11.75 -17.22 0.60
C PHE A 19 12.00 -15.73 0.86
N ILE A 20 10.94 -15.05 1.29
CA ILE A 20 10.97 -13.64 1.69
C ILE A 20 10.91 -13.62 3.22
N HIS A 21 12.08 -13.45 3.83
CA HIS A 21 12.26 -13.36 5.27
C HIS A 21 11.84 -11.98 5.75
N VAL A 22 10.79 -11.93 6.57
CA VAL A 22 10.21 -10.70 7.12
C VAL A 22 10.79 -10.48 8.52
N ILE A 23 11.63 -9.45 8.67
CA ILE A 23 12.33 -9.09 9.91
C ILE A 23 11.82 -7.72 10.35
N GLY A 24 10.75 -7.69 11.15
CA GLY A 24 10.02 -6.45 11.41
C GLY A 24 9.40 -5.89 10.12
N SER A 25 9.82 -4.70 9.70
CA SER A 25 9.46 -4.07 8.42
C SER A 25 10.48 -4.31 7.30
N ASN A 26 11.60 -4.95 7.62
CA ASN A 26 12.64 -5.26 6.65
C ASN A 26 12.39 -6.62 6.00
N VAL A 27 12.93 -6.78 4.81
CA VAL A 27 12.83 -8.00 4.01
C VAL A 27 14.19 -8.46 3.54
N PHE A 28 14.36 -9.78 3.49
CA PHE A 28 15.53 -10.44 2.91
C PHE A 28 15.06 -11.60 2.03
N ILE A 29 15.39 -11.54 0.74
CA ILE A 29 14.96 -12.51 -0.27
C ILE A 29 16.09 -13.51 -0.50
N ASP A 30 15.80 -14.79 -0.34
CA ASP A 30 16.79 -15.88 -0.41
C ASP A 30 16.18 -17.19 -0.94
N ASP A 31 17.01 -18.15 -1.30
CA ASP A 31 16.61 -19.52 -1.66
C ASP A 31 16.55 -20.46 -0.44
N ARG A 32 17.16 -20.07 0.67
CA ARG A 32 17.16 -20.80 1.94
C ARG A 32 15.76 -20.84 2.55
N ALA A 33 15.31 -22.05 2.86
CA ALA A 33 14.06 -22.28 3.58
C ALA A 33 14.15 -21.76 5.03
N ALA A 34 12.97 -21.54 5.62
CA ALA A 34 12.86 -21.19 7.02
C ALA A 34 13.37 -22.32 7.94
N GLU A 35 13.85 -21.95 9.13
CA GLU A 35 14.09 -22.91 10.21
C GLU A 35 12.78 -23.64 10.57
N PRO A 36 12.83 -24.91 11.04
CA PRO A 36 11.64 -25.76 11.19
C PRO A 36 10.51 -25.19 12.05
N ASP A 37 10.83 -24.34 13.03
CA ASP A 37 9.87 -23.77 13.99
C ASP A 37 9.36 -22.38 13.58
N TRP A 38 9.81 -21.83 12.45
CA TRP A 38 9.40 -20.51 11.99
C TRP A 38 8.10 -20.58 11.19
N ALA A 39 7.22 -19.60 11.39
CA ALA A 39 5.96 -19.57 10.65
C ALA A 39 6.22 -19.21 9.18
N VAL A 40 5.66 -20.01 8.28
CA VAL A 40 5.77 -19.81 6.84
C VAL A 40 4.40 -19.69 6.18
N HIS A 41 4.30 -18.79 5.21
CA HIS A 41 3.07 -18.53 4.48
C HIS A 41 3.32 -18.58 2.99
N PHE A 42 2.68 -19.53 2.30
CA PHE A 42 2.70 -19.54 0.84
C PHE A 42 2.01 -18.29 0.30
N LEU A 43 2.67 -17.61 -0.64
CA LEU A 43 2.21 -16.34 -1.21
C LEU A 43 1.50 -16.56 -2.54
N GLY A 44 2.05 -17.45 -3.37
CA GLY A 44 1.68 -17.65 -4.75
C GLY A 44 2.88 -18.06 -5.62
N MET A 45 2.67 -18.05 -6.93
CA MET A 45 3.68 -18.38 -7.93
C MET A 45 4.16 -17.13 -8.65
N LEU A 46 5.47 -16.89 -8.69
CA LEU A 46 6.10 -15.84 -9.50
C LEU A 46 6.91 -16.50 -10.62
N ASP A 47 6.48 -16.35 -11.87
CA ASP A 47 7.19 -16.91 -13.04
C ASP A 47 7.54 -18.41 -12.92
N GLY A 48 6.68 -19.18 -12.24
CA GLY A 48 6.86 -20.62 -12.01
C GLY A 48 7.57 -20.99 -10.70
N GLU A 49 8.10 -20.01 -9.97
CA GLU A 49 8.73 -20.18 -8.65
C GLU A 49 7.71 -20.04 -7.52
N ALA A 50 7.74 -20.95 -6.54
CA ALA A 50 6.88 -20.85 -5.36
C ALA A 50 7.45 -19.81 -4.38
N CYS A 51 6.69 -18.75 -4.12
CA CYS A 51 7.08 -17.70 -3.18
C CYS A 51 6.48 -17.93 -1.79
N TRP A 52 7.30 -17.77 -0.77
CA TRP A 52 6.95 -17.96 0.64
C TRP A 52 7.31 -16.72 1.45
N ALA A 53 6.45 -16.31 2.36
CA ALA A 53 6.85 -15.43 3.45
C ALA A 53 7.34 -16.27 4.62
N VAL A 54 8.42 -15.83 5.24
CA VAL A 54 8.95 -16.40 6.48
C VAL A 54 8.83 -15.33 7.55
N ASP A 55 8.04 -15.60 8.59
CA ASP A 55 7.94 -14.73 9.76
C ASP A 55 9.14 -15.00 10.67
N VAL A 56 10.15 -14.14 10.59
CA VAL A 56 11.39 -14.31 11.36
C VAL A 56 11.11 -13.93 12.83
N PRO A 57 11.38 -14.82 13.80
CA PRO A 57 11.17 -14.52 15.21
C PRO A 57 11.97 -13.31 15.68
N ALA A 58 11.42 -12.60 16.67
CA ALA A 58 12.09 -11.45 17.26
C ALA A 58 13.45 -11.84 17.84
N GLY A 59 14.50 -11.10 17.44
CA GLY A 59 15.88 -11.35 17.87
C GLY A 59 16.71 -12.16 16.89
N GLU A 60 16.08 -12.80 15.89
CA GLU A 60 16.76 -13.55 14.83
C GLU A 60 17.06 -12.66 13.61
N ASP A 61 18.16 -12.96 12.92
CA ASP A 61 18.52 -12.32 11.65
C ASP A 61 19.22 -13.31 10.70
N PRO A 62 18.47 -14.03 9.84
CA PRO A 62 19.04 -14.96 8.86
C PRO A 62 19.78 -14.24 7.72
N SER A 63 19.68 -12.92 7.63
CA SER A 63 20.31 -12.11 6.57
C SER A 63 21.74 -11.72 6.89
N TYR A 64 22.21 -11.92 8.13
CA TYR A 64 23.52 -11.46 8.60
C TYR A 64 23.73 -9.96 8.37
N GLY A 65 22.70 -9.15 8.62
CA GLY A 65 22.70 -7.71 8.39
C GLY A 65 22.44 -7.26 6.94
N ALA A 66 22.05 -8.18 6.04
CA ALA A 66 21.75 -7.84 4.64
C ALA A 66 20.29 -7.46 4.37
N ALA A 67 19.40 -7.60 5.35
CA ALA A 67 17.99 -7.23 5.22
C ALA A 67 17.84 -5.73 4.91
N VAL A 68 16.87 -5.42 4.06
CA VAL A 68 16.58 -4.04 3.65
C VAL A 68 15.18 -3.64 4.00
N ASP A 69 14.99 -2.35 4.24
CA ASP A 69 13.66 -1.76 4.32
C ASP A 69 12.87 -2.02 3.03
N LEU A 70 11.59 -2.39 3.17
CA LEU A 70 10.74 -2.76 2.04
C LEU A 70 10.57 -1.61 1.03
N TYR A 71 10.50 -0.36 1.49
CA TYR A 71 10.38 0.78 0.57
C TYR A 71 11.64 0.92 -0.28
N SER A 72 12.81 0.76 0.36
CA SER A 72 14.13 0.81 -0.27
C SER A 72 14.37 -0.34 -1.27
N LEU A 73 13.59 -1.43 -1.21
CA LEU A 73 13.71 -2.56 -2.13
C LEU A 73 13.28 -2.22 -3.57
N HIS A 74 12.38 -1.25 -3.78
CA HIS A 74 11.83 -0.94 -5.11
C HIS A 74 12.88 -0.66 -6.19
N GLY A 75 14.00 -0.01 -5.84
CA GLY A 75 15.08 0.29 -6.79
C GLY A 75 16.00 -0.90 -7.10
N ARG A 76 15.77 -2.06 -6.47
CA ARG A 76 16.61 -3.26 -6.56
C ARG A 76 15.88 -4.45 -7.17
N THR A 77 14.57 -4.35 -7.39
CA THR A 77 13.72 -5.43 -7.88
C THR A 77 12.74 -4.90 -8.93
N SER A 78 12.09 -5.80 -9.66
CA SER A 78 10.92 -5.42 -10.46
C SER A 78 9.74 -4.95 -9.59
N GLU A 79 8.77 -4.24 -10.18
CA GLU A 79 7.53 -3.84 -9.48
C GLU A 79 6.76 -5.07 -8.96
N VAL A 80 6.76 -6.17 -9.71
CA VAL A 80 6.06 -7.40 -9.33
C VAL A 80 6.74 -8.07 -8.13
N GLU A 81 8.06 -8.19 -8.14
CA GLU A 81 8.82 -8.72 -6.99
C GLU A 81 8.63 -7.86 -5.75
N TRP A 82 8.63 -6.54 -5.91
CA TRP A 82 8.36 -5.62 -4.81
C TRP A 82 6.97 -5.82 -4.22
N ALA A 83 5.94 -5.98 -5.08
CA ALA A 83 4.58 -6.27 -4.64
C ALA A 83 4.47 -7.62 -3.92
N VAL A 84 5.19 -8.66 -4.37
CA VAL A 84 5.25 -9.96 -3.68
C VAL A 84 5.93 -9.84 -2.32
N ALA A 85 7.01 -9.06 -2.21
CA ALA A 85 7.65 -8.77 -0.92
C ALA A 85 6.71 -7.99 0.03
N GLY A 86 5.96 -7.01 -0.47
CA GLY A 86 4.95 -6.31 0.30
C GLY A 86 3.84 -7.23 0.81
N ARG A 87 3.37 -8.14 -0.05
CA ARG A 87 2.42 -9.18 0.34
C ARG A 87 2.98 -10.07 1.45
N ALA A 88 4.28 -10.40 1.40
CA ALA A 88 4.93 -11.20 2.44
C ALA A 88 4.86 -10.51 3.81
N VAL A 89 5.22 -9.22 3.87
CA VAL A 89 5.16 -8.41 5.10
C VAL A 89 3.74 -8.34 5.65
N GLN A 90 2.75 -8.05 4.79
CA GLN A 90 1.34 -7.96 5.22
C GLN A 90 0.82 -9.28 5.79
N LEU A 91 1.17 -10.42 5.18
CA LEU A 91 0.68 -11.72 5.61
C LEU A 91 1.38 -12.24 6.87
N ALA A 92 2.68 -12.02 7.01
CA ALA A 92 3.40 -12.32 8.24
C ALA A 92 2.84 -11.50 9.41
N GLU A 93 2.65 -10.19 9.23
CA GLU A 93 2.09 -9.32 10.27
C GLU A 93 0.64 -9.68 10.61
N TRP A 94 -0.18 -9.99 9.61
CA TRP A 94 -1.55 -10.46 9.84
C TRP A 94 -1.58 -11.75 10.68
N SER A 95 -0.78 -12.75 10.31
CA SER A 95 -0.66 -14.01 11.06
C SER A 95 -0.26 -13.75 12.52
N ARG A 96 0.77 -12.92 12.73
CA ARG A 96 1.27 -12.53 14.06
C ARG A 96 0.22 -11.87 14.93
N THR A 97 -0.58 -10.97 14.34
CA THR A 97 -1.60 -10.17 15.05
C THR A 97 -2.93 -10.88 15.25
N HIS A 98 -3.15 -12.03 14.59
CA HIS A 98 -4.41 -12.77 14.65
C HIS A 98 -4.27 -14.15 15.30
N ARG A 99 -3.21 -14.40 16.09
CA ARG A 99 -2.98 -15.63 16.87
C ARG A 99 -4.08 -15.95 17.88
N PHE A 100 -4.79 -14.91 18.36
CA PHE A 100 -5.90 -15.02 19.29
C PHE A 100 -7.14 -14.31 18.74
N CYS A 101 -8.31 -14.83 19.10
CA CYS A 101 -9.58 -14.30 18.64
C CYS A 101 -9.91 -12.98 19.33
N GLY A 102 -10.06 -11.90 18.57
CA GLY A 102 -10.47 -10.59 19.09
C GLY A 102 -11.85 -10.53 19.73
N ARG A 103 -12.68 -11.59 19.61
CA ARG A 103 -14.01 -11.67 20.23
C ARG A 103 -14.02 -12.40 21.57
N CYS A 104 -13.29 -13.50 21.69
CA CYS A 104 -13.37 -14.37 22.88
C CYS A 104 -12.01 -14.75 23.49
N GLY A 105 -10.89 -14.26 22.95
CA GLY A 105 -9.54 -14.49 23.47
C GLY A 105 -8.96 -15.88 23.22
N GLN A 106 -9.73 -16.83 22.67
CA GLN A 106 -9.24 -18.18 22.36
C GLN A 106 -8.25 -18.19 21.19
N PRO A 107 -7.29 -19.12 21.13
CA PRO A 107 -6.41 -19.29 19.98
C PRO A 107 -7.18 -19.48 18.67
N THR A 108 -6.61 -18.97 17.58
CA THR A 108 -7.11 -19.18 16.22
C THR A 108 -6.26 -20.21 15.48
N VAL A 109 -6.80 -20.75 14.39
CA VAL A 109 -6.12 -21.67 13.46
C VAL A 109 -6.32 -21.20 12.03
N HIS A 110 -5.43 -21.58 11.11
CA HIS A 110 -5.65 -21.32 9.69
C HIS A 110 -6.89 -22.06 9.18
N SER A 111 -7.67 -21.41 8.32
CA SER A 111 -8.76 -22.05 7.59
C SER A 111 -8.24 -22.85 6.39
N ASP A 112 -8.94 -23.94 6.05
CA ASP A 112 -8.53 -24.82 4.94
C ASP A 112 -8.86 -24.26 3.54
N ASN A 113 -9.94 -23.48 3.43
CA ASN A 113 -10.55 -23.11 2.13
C ASN A 113 -10.25 -21.67 1.70
N ASP A 114 -9.78 -20.83 2.61
CA ASP A 114 -9.46 -19.44 2.34
C ASP A 114 -8.28 -18.97 3.19
N ARG A 115 -7.76 -17.80 2.84
CA ARG A 115 -6.72 -17.17 3.66
C ARG A 115 -7.38 -16.45 4.82
N SER A 116 -7.75 -17.18 5.86
CA SER A 116 -8.28 -16.62 7.10
C SER A 116 -7.77 -17.34 8.35
N MET A 117 -7.87 -16.67 9.49
CA MET A 117 -7.73 -17.27 10.82
C MET A 117 -9.13 -17.52 11.39
N ARG A 118 -9.40 -18.77 11.76
CA ARG A 118 -10.67 -19.20 12.35
C ARG A 118 -10.53 -19.45 13.84
N CYS A 119 -11.44 -18.91 14.63
CA CYS A 119 -11.54 -19.24 16.05
C CYS A 119 -12.30 -20.56 16.26
N ALA A 120 -11.67 -21.52 16.93
CA ALA A 120 -12.31 -22.81 17.26
C ALA A 120 -13.45 -22.66 18.30
N GLY A 121 -13.38 -21.65 19.17
CA GLY A 121 -14.36 -21.44 20.24
C GLY A 121 -15.66 -20.76 19.80
N CYS A 122 -15.58 -19.72 18.95
CA CYS A 122 -16.75 -18.93 18.56
C CYS A 122 -17.00 -18.85 17.06
N GLY A 123 -16.14 -19.46 16.23
CA GLY A 123 -16.30 -19.49 14.78
C GLY A 123 -16.00 -18.18 14.04
N LEU A 124 -15.54 -17.11 14.72
CA LEU A 124 -15.12 -15.87 14.05
C LEU A 124 -14.02 -16.17 13.03
N LEU A 125 -14.18 -15.63 11.82
CA LEU A 125 -13.16 -15.59 10.78
C LEU A 125 -12.51 -14.20 10.76
N ALA A 126 -11.19 -14.17 10.65
CA ALA A 126 -10.43 -12.96 10.42
C ALA A 126 -9.61 -13.11 9.14
N TYR A 127 -9.83 -12.24 8.17
CA TYR A 127 -9.10 -12.19 6.91
C TYR A 127 -7.89 -11.24 7.02
N PRO A 128 -6.88 -11.35 6.14
CA PRO A 128 -5.85 -10.34 5.96
C PRO A 128 -6.47 -8.95 5.86
N ARG A 129 -6.01 -8.02 6.69
CA ARG A 129 -6.53 -6.66 6.72
C ARG A 129 -5.98 -5.88 5.54
N LEU A 130 -6.86 -5.20 4.82
CA LEU A 130 -6.52 -4.16 3.87
C LEU A 130 -7.30 -2.90 4.25
N ALA A 131 -6.60 -1.81 4.50
CA ALA A 131 -7.18 -0.52 4.82
C ALA A 131 -7.37 0.26 3.51
N PRO A 132 -8.61 0.46 3.01
CA PRO A 132 -8.82 1.31 1.84
C PRO A 132 -8.39 2.74 2.15
N ALA A 133 -7.60 3.32 1.27
CA ALA A 133 -7.19 4.71 1.33
C ALA A 133 -7.33 5.33 -0.06
N MET A 134 -7.97 6.49 -0.14
CA MET A 134 -8.08 7.22 -1.38
C MET A 134 -6.84 8.10 -1.57
N ILE A 135 -6.49 8.39 -2.81
CA ILE A 135 -5.51 9.41 -3.17
C ILE A 135 -6.00 10.15 -4.40
N THR A 136 -5.95 11.48 -4.39
CA THR A 136 -6.59 12.27 -5.44
C THR A 136 -5.70 13.39 -5.95
N LEU A 137 -5.65 13.55 -7.27
CA LEU A 137 -5.10 14.73 -7.92
C LEU A 137 -6.24 15.71 -8.18
N VAL A 138 -6.19 16.88 -7.54
CA VAL A 138 -7.15 17.96 -7.77
C VAL A 138 -6.60 18.90 -8.84
N THR A 139 -7.37 19.17 -9.89
CA THR A 139 -6.99 20.11 -10.95
C THR A 139 -7.85 21.37 -10.95
N LYS A 140 -7.30 22.50 -11.38
CA LYS A 140 -8.01 23.79 -11.47
C LYS A 140 -7.78 24.45 -12.83
N GLY A 141 -8.87 24.93 -13.44
CA GLY A 141 -8.89 25.48 -14.79
C GLY A 141 -9.20 24.43 -15.85
N ASP A 142 -9.47 24.90 -17.07
CA ASP A 142 -9.80 24.05 -18.21
C ASP A 142 -8.66 23.09 -18.58
N PRO A 143 -8.96 21.89 -19.09
CA PRO A 143 -7.92 20.98 -19.60
C PRO A 143 -7.04 21.65 -20.65
N GLY A 144 -5.73 21.65 -20.42
CA GLY A 144 -4.77 22.31 -21.31
C GLY A 144 -3.45 22.64 -20.61
N PRO A 145 -2.55 23.36 -21.31
CA PRO A 145 -1.21 23.69 -20.79
C PRO A 145 -1.25 24.57 -19.54
N ASP A 146 -2.29 25.41 -19.40
CA ASP A 146 -2.46 26.32 -18.26
C ASP A 146 -3.24 25.70 -17.08
N GLN A 147 -3.66 24.44 -17.18
CA GLN A 147 -4.32 23.76 -16.06
C GLN A 147 -3.34 23.65 -14.89
N LEU A 148 -3.85 23.87 -13.67
CA LEU A 148 -3.07 23.76 -12.45
C LEU A 148 -3.38 22.45 -11.72
N ALA A 149 -2.40 21.90 -11.01
CA ALA A 149 -2.56 20.76 -10.10
C ALA A 149 -2.31 21.19 -8.65
N LEU A 150 -3.17 20.77 -7.73
CA LEU A 150 -2.92 20.93 -6.30
C LEU A 150 -1.96 19.85 -5.82
N LEU A 151 -0.86 20.26 -5.19
CA LEU A 151 0.01 19.37 -4.46
C LEU A 151 0.26 19.91 -3.05
N ALA A 152 0.37 19.00 -2.09
CA ALA A 152 0.51 19.32 -0.68
C ALA A 152 1.66 18.56 -0.01
N ARG A 153 2.20 19.14 1.05
CA ARG A 153 3.24 18.57 1.89
C ARG A 153 2.68 18.25 3.27
N GLY A 154 2.54 16.96 3.55
CA GLY A 154 2.07 16.48 4.85
C GLY A 154 3.11 16.61 5.96
N VAL A 155 2.65 16.71 7.22
CA VAL A 155 3.51 16.85 8.43
C VAL A 155 4.47 15.68 8.63
N ASN A 156 4.08 14.48 8.19
CA ASN A 156 4.82 13.23 8.42
C ASN A 156 5.89 12.95 7.36
N PHE A 157 5.98 13.76 6.29
CA PHE A 157 6.99 13.57 5.25
C PHE A 157 8.36 14.08 5.71
N ARG A 158 9.37 13.21 5.67
CA ARG A 158 10.75 13.52 6.10
C ARG A 158 11.51 14.48 5.19
N GLY A 159 10.94 14.89 4.05
CA GLY A 159 11.60 15.77 3.07
C GLY A 159 10.61 16.76 2.43
N PRO A 160 11.09 17.74 1.64
CA PRO A 160 10.27 18.77 0.99
C PRO A 160 9.53 18.22 -0.25
N MET A 161 8.83 17.10 -0.09
CA MET A 161 8.09 16.43 -1.15
C MET A 161 6.63 16.88 -1.11
N TYR A 162 6.08 17.22 -2.27
CA TYR A 162 4.68 17.58 -2.46
C TYR A 162 3.98 16.48 -3.25
N SER A 163 2.86 15.99 -2.73
CA SER A 163 2.10 14.87 -3.28
C SER A 163 0.64 15.26 -3.49
N CYS A 164 -0.09 14.40 -4.20
CA CYS A 164 -1.55 14.32 -4.13
C CYS A 164 -2.04 14.18 -2.68
N LEU A 165 -3.27 14.63 -2.42
CA LEU A 165 -3.97 14.48 -1.13
C LEU A 165 -4.44 13.04 -0.96
N ALA A 166 -4.39 12.49 0.25
CA ALA A 166 -4.70 11.09 0.50
C ALA A 166 -5.14 10.84 1.93
N GLY A 167 -6.22 10.07 2.08
CA GLY A 167 -6.78 9.76 3.38
C GLY A 167 -7.45 8.39 3.44
N PHE A 168 -7.71 7.93 4.66
CA PHE A 168 -8.35 6.63 4.88
C PHE A 168 -9.85 6.71 4.62
N VAL A 169 -10.41 5.60 4.13
CA VAL A 169 -11.85 5.50 3.95
C VAL A 169 -12.50 5.08 5.28
N GLU A 170 -13.47 5.86 5.74
CA GLU A 170 -14.22 5.62 6.97
C GLU A 170 -15.35 4.59 6.83
N ALA A 171 -15.85 4.12 7.97
CA ALA A 171 -16.97 3.19 8.00
C ALA A 171 -18.27 3.88 7.55
N GLY A 172 -18.85 3.41 6.45
CA GLY A 172 -20.13 3.91 5.93
C GLY A 172 -20.01 4.97 4.84
N GLU A 173 -18.80 5.32 4.41
CA GLU A 173 -18.58 6.21 3.28
C GLU A 173 -18.20 5.46 1.99
N SER A 174 -18.55 6.04 0.84
CA SER A 174 -18.01 5.63 -0.46
C SER A 174 -16.61 6.23 -0.67
N LEU A 175 -15.88 5.69 -1.66
CA LEU A 175 -14.56 6.22 -2.02
C LEU A 175 -14.65 7.68 -2.48
N GLU A 176 -15.69 8.02 -3.23
CA GLU A 176 -15.92 9.37 -3.73
C GLU A 176 -16.28 10.34 -2.60
N GLN A 177 -17.06 9.88 -1.62
CA GLN A 177 -17.35 10.67 -0.41
C GLN A 177 -16.08 10.92 0.40
N SER A 178 -15.22 9.91 0.55
CA SER A 178 -13.90 10.02 1.19
C SER A 178 -13.04 11.08 0.50
N VAL A 179 -12.95 11.04 -0.83
CA VAL A 179 -12.22 12.07 -1.61
C VAL A 179 -12.72 13.47 -1.31
N ILE A 180 -14.03 13.69 -1.33
CA ILE A 180 -14.62 15.02 -1.07
C ILE A 180 -14.36 15.47 0.37
N ARG A 181 -14.50 14.55 1.34
CA ARG A 181 -14.29 14.83 2.76
C ARG A 181 -12.84 15.24 3.04
N GLU A 182 -11.89 14.39 2.67
CA GLU A 182 -10.46 14.61 2.93
C GLU A 182 -9.95 15.88 2.24
N VAL A 183 -10.36 16.15 0.99
CA VAL A 183 -9.96 17.41 0.32
C VAL A 183 -10.49 18.63 1.07
N ARG A 184 -11.73 18.57 1.58
CA ARG A 184 -12.29 19.66 2.38
C ARG A 184 -11.58 19.79 3.73
N GLU A 185 -11.30 18.68 4.41
CA GLU A 185 -10.65 18.66 5.73
C GLU A 185 -9.20 19.14 5.65
N GLU A 186 -8.39 18.59 4.73
CA GLU A 186 -6.96 18.87 4.65
C GLU A 186 -6.64 20.27 4.13
N VAL A 187 -7.42 20.79 3.15
CA VAL A 187 -7.07 22.03 2.42
C VAL A 187 -8.23 23.00 2.21
N GLY A 188 -9.44 22.72 2.71
CA GLY A 188 -10.53 23.69 2.77
C GLY A 188 -11.24 24.04 1.45
N ILE A 189 -11.04 23.26 0.38
CA ILE A 189 -11.65 23.53 -0.95
C ILE A 189 -12.78 22.56 -1.28
N GLU A 190 -13.68 23.01 -2.16
CA GLU A 190 -14.74 22.18 -2.73
C GLU A 190 -14.33 21.65 -4.09
N VAL A 191 -14.67 20.38 -4.35
CA VAL A 191 -14.32 19.68 -5.60
C VAL A 191 -15.53 19.00 -6.23
N SER A 192 -15.41 18.67 -7.51
CA SER A 192 -16.42 17.95 -8.28
C SER A 192 -16.45 16.46 -7.91
N TRP A 193 -17.36 15.72 -8.55
CA TRP A 193 -17.45 14.28 -8.34
C TRP A 193 -16.17 13.56 -8.83
N PRO A 194 -15.46 12.81 -7.97
CA PRO A 194 -14.20 12.16 -8.32
C PRO A 194 -14.35 11.08 -9.40
N THR A 195 -13.33 10.94 -10.26
CA THR A 195 -13.23 9.90 -11.29
C THR A 195 -12.04 8.97 -11.00
N TYR A 196 -12.32 7.67 -10.90
CA TYR A 196 -11.30 6.64 -10.66
C TYR A 196 -10.23 6.59 -11.75
N GLN A 197 -8.97 6.40 -11.34
CA GLN A 197 -7.79 6.36 -12.22
C GLN A 197 -7.00 5.05 -12.11
N GLY A 198 -7.03 4.38 -10.96
CA GLY A 198 -6.24 3.18 -10.72
C GLY A 198 -6.17 2.81 -9.25
N SER A 199 -5.50 1.70 -8.94
CA SER A 199 -5.22 1.31 -7.55
C SER A 199 -3.85 0.67 -7.43
N GLN A 200 -3.30 0.72 -6.22
CA GLN A 200 -1.99 0.18 -5.90
C GLN A 200 -1.99 -0.41 -4.47
N PRO A 201 -1.53 -1.66 -4.28
CA PRO A 201 -1.22 -2.17 -2.95
C PRO A 201 -0.10 -1.35 -2.30
N TRP A 202 -0.31 -0.90 -1.08
CA TRP A 202 0.66 -0.09 -0.33
C TRP A 202 0.93 -0.72 1.05
N PRO A 203 1.99 -1.55 1.15
CA PRO A 203 2.25 -2.42 2.30
C PRO A 203 2.88 -1.68 3.50
N PHE A 204 2.38 -0.47 3.80
CA PHE A 204 2.87 0.38 4.89
C PHE A 204 1.69 0.95 5.71
N PRO A 205 1.14 0.18 6.67
CA PRO A 205 1.40 -1.25 6.90
C PRO A 205 0.54 -2.17 6.02
N HIS A 206 -0.67 -1.75 5.62
CA HIS A 206 -1.57 -2.62 4.86
C HIS A 206 -2.66 -1.85 4.08
N SER A 207 -2.30 -0.76 3.43
CA SER A 207 -3.26 0.05 2.68
C SER A 207 -3.48 -0.49 1.26
N LEU A 208 -4.69 -0.27 0.73
CA LEU A 208 -4.97 -0.32 -0.70
C LEU A 208 -5.20 1.13 -1.15
N MET A 209 -4.24 1.71 -1.86
CA MET A 209 -4.35 3.06 -2.37
C MET A 209 -5.22 3.06 -3.63
N ILE A 210 -6.20 3.94 -3.66
CA ILE A 210 -7.20 4.03 -4.73
C ILE A 210 -7.15 5.44 -5.30
N GLY A 211 -6.63 5.54 -6.52
CA GLY A 211 -6.34 6.80 -7.21
C GLY A 211 -7.57 7.40 -7.88
N PHE A 212 -7.76 8.69 -7.65
CA PHE A 212 -8.82 9.51 -8.24
C PHE A 212 -8.25 10.77 -8.87
N ARG A 213 -9.07 11.37 -9.72
CA ARG A 213 -8.94 12.75 -10.15
C ARG A 213 -10.24 13.49 -9.86
N THR A 214 -10.13 14.76 -9.49
CA THR A 214 -11.28 15.65 -9.33
C THR A 214 -10.92 17.08 -9.72
N GLU A 215 -11.92 17.93 -9.91
CA GLU A 215 -11.75 19.32 -10.32
C GLU A 215 -12.15 20.27 -9.20
N TRP A 216 -11.36 21.32 -9.00
CA TRP A 216 -11.70 22.42 -8.10
C TRP A 216 -13.02 23.09 -8.54
N VAL A 217 -13.91 23.32 -7.58
CA VAL A 217 -15.20 24.00 -7.80
C VAL A 217 -15.21 25.38 -7.12
N SER A 218 -14.79 25.46 -5.85
CA SER A 218 -14.77 26.72 -5.09
C SER A 218 -13.87 26.64 -3.87
N GLY A 219 -13.70 27.77 -3.17
CA GLY A 219 -12.88 27.87 -1.97
C GLY A 219 -11.43 28.28 -2.23
N GLU A 220 -10.76 28.70 -1.17
CA GLU A 220 -9.35 29.05 -1.13
C GLU A 220 -8.61 28.02 -0.28
N ILE A 221 -7.34 27.76 -0.59
CA ILE A 221 -6.54 26.79 0.16
C ILE A 221 -6.40 27.29 1.61
N ALA A 222 -6.88 26.48 2.55
CA ALA A 222 -6.71 26.66 3.98
C ALA A 222 -6.31 25.31 4.58
N CYS A 223 -5.00 25.12 4.78
CA CYS A 223 -4.46 23.85 5.26
C CYS A 223 -4.86 23.58 6.72
N ASP A 224 -5.24 22.34 7.04
CA ASP A 224 -5.24 21.88 8.43
C ASP A 224 -3.77 21.70 8.89
N PRO A 225 -3.28 22.50 9.86
CA PRO A 225 -1.90 22.42 10.32
C PRO A 225 -1.58 21.11 11.04
N ALA A 226 -2.56 20.31 11.44
CA ALA A 226 -2.35 18.99 12.00
C ALA A 226 -1.86 17.98 10.95
N GLU A 227 -2.21 18.19 9.68
CA GLU A 227 -1.98 17.20 8.61
C GLU A 227 -1.10 17.76 7.49
N ILE A 228 -1.32 19.02 7.08
CA ILE A 228 -0.69 19.65 5.93
C ILE A 228 0.12 20.87 6.37
N VAL A 229 1.41 20.86 6.05
CA VAL A 229 2.32 21.98 6.32
C VAL A 229 2.19 23.07 5.27
N ASP A 230 1.98 22.69 4.01
CA ASP A 230 1.84 23.62 2.89
C ASP A 230 1.11 22.94 1.72
N ALA A 231 0.29 23.68 0.98
CA ALA A 231 -0.38 23.22 -0.23
C ALA A 231 -0.48 24.35 -1.25
N GLN A 232 -0.17 24.07 -2.51
CA GLN A 232 -0.14 25.07 -3.57
C GLN A 232 -0.64 24.52 -4.91
N TRP A 233 -1.10 25.45 -5.76
CA TRP A 233 -1.39 25.18 -7.16
C TRP A 233 -0.11 25.27 -7.98
N TYR A 234 0.21 24.21 -8.71
CA TYR A 234 1.40 24.13 -9.55
C TYR A 234 1.04 24.04 -11.03
N ARG A 235 1.81 24.78 -11.84
CA ARG A 235 1.88 24.59 -13.29
C ARG A 235 2.73 23.37 -13.62
N ARG A 236 2.54 22.82 -14.82
CA ARG A 236 3.27 21.62 -15.29
C ARG A 236 4.78 21.84 -15.33
N GLU A 237 5.19 23.03 -15.74
CA GLU A 237 6.58 23.47 -15.90
C GLU A 237 7.25 23.92 -14.58
N GLU A 238 6.48 24.06 -13.50
CA GLU A 238 6.93 24.58 -12.20
C GLU A 238 6.70 23.58 -11.07
N LEU A 239 6.72 22.28 -11.37
CA LEU A 239 6.50 21.25 -10.37
C LEU A 239 7.60 21.25 -9.29
N PRO A 240 7.22 21.05 -8.01
CA PRO A 240 8.15 20.91 -6.90
C PRO A 240 8.82 19.52 -6.94
N SER A 241 9.53 19.16 -5.86
CA SER A 241 9.94 17.77 -5.67
C SER A 241 8.69 16.90 -5.44
N ILE A 242 8.47 15.91 -6.31
CA ILE A 242 7.32 15.00 -6.30
C ILE A 242 7.72 13.56 -5.97
N PRO A 243 6.77 12.69 -5.60
CA PRO A 243 7.04 11.27 -5.32
C PRO A 243 7.75 10.51 -6.45
N PRO A 244 8.47 9.42 -6.11
CA PRO A 244 9.13 8.58 -7.09
C PRO A 244 8.14 7.73 -7.92
N GLY A 245 8.61 7.25 -9.07
CA GLY A 245 7.82 6.54 -10.10
C GLY A 245 7.01 5.34 -9.64
N ILE A 246 7.43 4.66 -8.56
CA ILE A 246 6.65 3.55 -7.98
C ILE A 246 5.28 3.98 -7.50
N SER A 247 5.14 5.18 -6.94
CA SER A 247 3.95 5.58 -6.21
C SER A 247 2.78 5.89 -7.15
N ILE A 248 1.57 5.55 -6.74
CA ILE A 248 0.35 5.95 -7.46
C ILE A 248 0.20 7.47 -7.52
N ALA A 249 0.68 8.22 -6.51
CA ALA A 249 0.76 9.67 -6.55
C ALA A 249 1.52 10.15 -7.78
N ARG A 250 2.70 9.55 -8.02
CA ARG A 250 3.51 9.87 -9.20
C ARG A 250 2.81 9.45 -10.50
N LYS A 251 2.15 8.29 -10.53
CA LYS A 251 1.38 7.84 -11.70
C LYS A 251 0.23 8.80 -12.05
N LEU A 252 -0.47 9.36 -11.05
CA LEU A 252 -1.50 10.38 -11.27
C LEU A 252 -0.92 11.67 -11.83
N ILE A 253 0.20 12.14 -11.27
CA ILE A 253 0.88 13.36 -11.73
C ILE A 253 1.42 13.17 -13.16
N ASP A 254 2.06 12.04 -13.45
CA ASP A 254 2.59 11.74 -14.79
C ASP A 254 1.45 11.63 -15.82
N ALA A 255 0.32 11.01 -15.47
CA ALA A 255 -0.86 10.96 -16.33
C ALA A 255 -1.34 12.38 -16.68
N TRP A 256 -1.47 13.24 -15.68
CA TRP A 256 -1.82 14.65 -15.88
C TRP A 256 -0.81 15.37 -16.77
N LEU A 257 0.50 15.23 -16.52
CA LEU A 257 1.57 15.86 -17.32
C LEU A 257 1.55 15.47 -18.80
N HIS A 258 1.12 14.24 -19.11
CA HIS A 258 1.07 13.69 -20.47
C HIS A 258 -0.29 13.89 -21.18
N GLU A 259 -1.26 14.54 -20.54
CA GLU A 259 -2.49 14.95 -21.20
C GLU A 259 -2.25 16.17 -22.09
N GLY A 260 -2.57 16.04 -23.37
CA GLY A 260 -2.33 17.04 -24.41
C GLY A 260 -2.13 16.38 -25.77
#